data_AF-A0A1I2Y3M1-F1
#
_entry.id   AF-A0A1I2Y3M1-F1
#
_cell.length_a   1.000
_cell.length_b   1.000
_cell.length_c   1.000
_cell.angle_alpha   90.00
_cell.angle_beta   90.00
_cell.angle_gamma   90.00
#
_symmetry.space_group_name_H-M   'P 1'
#
loop_
_entity.id
_entity.type
_entity.pdbx_description
1 polymer ?
#
loop_
_entity_poly.entity_id
_entity_poly.type
_entity_poly.pdbx_seq_one_letter_code
_entity_poly.pdbx_strand_id
1 'polypeptide(L)'
;MIQVDEILEFTRAYTSSNKVQEESDIYDDLDLAGDDFHDFIEHFAARYEVDLTAYLWYFHADEEGLNLGSWFFKPPYARVKRIPVTPKMLTNFANSRKWTVKYPEHHLPERRYDLLFNQIVSVIMLLVLAILLLYKYWG
;
A
#
# COMPACT_ATOMS: atom_id res chain seq x y z
N MET A 1 17.76 -18.54 -13.15
CA MET A 1 16.97 -18.78 -11.93
C MET A 1 17.42 -17.72 -10.94
N ILE A 2 16.49 -16.89 -10.47
CA ILE A 2 16.76 -15.83 -9.49
C ILE A 2 17.01 -16.50 -8.14
N GLN A 3 18.13 -16.13 -7.50
CA GLN A 3 18.50 -16.65 -6.19
C GLN A 3 17.96 -15.75 -5.08
N VAL A 4 17.74 -16.33 -3.90
CA VAL A 4 17.22 -15.56 -2.77
C VAL A 4 18.17 -14.43 -2.36
N ASP A 5 19.50 -14.64 -2.45
CA ASP A 5 20.51 -13.60 -2.16
C ASP A 5 20.36 -12.35 -3.04
N GLU A 6 19.94 -12.51 -4.30
CA GLU A 6 19.70 -11.39 -5.20
C GLU A 6 18.48 -10.58 -4.77
N ILE A 7 17.42 -11.25 -4.32
CA ILE A 7 16.23 -10.59 -3.78
C ILE A 7 16.55 -9.93 -2.44
N LEU A 8 17.34 -10.57 -1.57
CA LEU A 8 17.79 -9.98 -0.31
C LEU A 8 18.56 -8.69 -0.56
N GLU A 9 19.47 -8.69 -1.54
CA GLU A 9 20.23 -7.49 -1.90
C GLU A 9 19.34 -6.40 -2.52
N PHE A 10 18.39 -6.79 -3.37
CA PHE A 10 17.38 -5.87 -3.87
C PHE A 10 16.58 -5.24 -2.72
N THR A 11 16.11 -6.03 -1.75
CA THR A 11 15.35 -5.53 -0.60
C THR A 11 16.17 -4.60 0.29
N ARG A 12 17.47 -4.88 0.51
CA ARG A 12 18.36 -3.99 1.28
C ARG A 12 18.50 -2.59 0.67
N ALA A 13 18.29 -2.44 -0.64
CA ALA A 13 18.34 -1.12 -1.27
C ALA A 13 17.16 -0.20 -0.89
N TYR A 14 16.08 -0.76 -0.33
CA TYR A 14 14.87 -0.01 0.03
C TYR A 14 14.72 0.22 1.53
N THR A 15 15.38 -0.55 2.38
CA THR A 15 15.27 -0.42 3.84
C THR A 15 16.60 -0.04 4.48
N SER A 16 16.54 0.72 5.56
CA SER A 16 17.70 0.95 6.44
C SER A 16 17.97 -0.21 7.40
N SER A 17 17.13 -1.26 7.37
CA SER A 17 17.27 -2.43 8.24
C SER A 17 18.49 -3.26 7.87
N ASN A 18 19.39 -3.42 8.83
CA ASN A 18 20.62 -4.22 8.68
C ASN A 18 20.37 -5.74 8.73
N LYS A 19 19.11 -6.17 8.91
CA LYS A 19 18.74 -7.57 9.20
C LYS A 19 17.70 -8.14 8.22
N VAL A 20 17.82 -7.79 6.94
CA VAL A 20 17.00 -8.40 5.88
C VAL A 20 17.32 -9.90 5.77
N GLN A 21 16.35 -10.74 6.10
CA GLN A 21 16.41 -12.20 6.01
C GLN A 21 15.30 -12.73 5.09
N GLU A 22 15.41 -13.98 4.68
CA GLU A 22 14.50 -14.60 3.70
C GLU A 22 13.02 -14.58 4.13
N GLU A 23 12.79 -14.72 5.43
CA GLU A 23 11.45 -14.76 6.03
C GLU A 23 11.05 -13.43 6.69
N SER A 24 11.90 -12.39 6.58
CA SER A 24 11.55 -11.07 7.09
C SER A 24 10.31 -10.56 6.38
N ASP A 25 9.36 -10.08 7.17
CA ASP A 25 8.20 -9.38 6.65
C ASP A 25 8.61 -7.99 6.18
N ILE A 26 8.48 -7.75 4.87
CA ILE A 26 8.85 -6.47 4.25
C ILE A 26 8.15 -5.29 4.91
N TYR A 27 6.89 -5.46 5.33
CA TYR A 27 6.15 -4.38 5.96
C TYR A 27 6.50 -4.22 7.44
N ASP A 28 6.30 -5.27 8.25
CA ASP A 28 6.41 -5.16 9.72
C ASP A 28 7.88 -5.23 10.22
N ASP A 29 8.74 -6.04 9.60
CA ASP A 29 10.13 -6.24 10.09
C ASP A 29 11.12 -5.25 9.45
N LEU A 30 10.82 -4.77 8.24
CA LEU A 30 11.72 -3.92 7.46
C LEU A 30 11.25 -2.47 7.32
N ASP A 31 10.10 -2.13 7.93
CA ASP A 31 9.53 -0.78 7.97
C ASP A 31 9.29 -0.18 6.58
N LEU A 32 8.92 -1.04 5.61
CA LEU A 32 8.45 -0.61 4.30
C LEU A 32 6.93 -0.59 4.34
N ALA A 33 6.34 0.56 4.64
CA ALA A 33 4.89 0.77 4.71
C ALA A 33 4.45 1.90 3.78
N GLY A 34 3.15 2.13 3.61
CA GLY A 34 2.65 3.20 2.74
C GLY A 34 3.24 3.15 1.32
N ASP A 35 3.58 4.31 0.77
CA ASP A 35 4.12 4.44 -0.58
C ASP A 35 5.47 3.73 -0.73
N ASP A 36 6.31 3.65 0.32
CA ASP A 36 7.58 2.91 0.25
C ASP A 36 7.36 1.41 -0.05
N PHE A 37 6.28 0.82 0.49
CA PHE A 37 5.91 -0.56 0.15
C PHE A 37 5.42 -0.68 -1.29
N HIS A 38 4.56 0.25 -1.73
CA HIS A 38 3.98 0.22 -3.08
C HIS A 38 5.08 0.40 -4.13
N ASP A 39 5.95 1.39 -3.95
CA ASP A 39 7.12 1.64 -4.78
C ASP A 39 8.05 0.41 -4.81
N PHE A 40 8.29 -0.22 -3.67
CA PHE A 40 9.09 -1.43 -3.61
C PHE A 40 8.51 -2.57 -4.47
N ILE A 41 7.20 -2.84 -4.38
CA ILE A 41 6.53 -3.89 -5.16
C ILE A 41 6.52 -3.56 -6.66
N GLU A 42 6.30 -2.30 -7.02
CA GLU A 42 6.33 -1.84 -8.43
C GLU A 42 7.73 -2.01 -9.04
N HIS A 43 8.78 -1.55 -8.34
CA HIS A 43 10.15 -1.71 -8.80
C HIS A 43 10.58 -3.19 -8.84
N PHE A 44 10.13 -3.99 -7.89
CA PHE A 44 10.34 -5.44 -7.91
C PHE A 44 9.71 -6.07 -9.16
N ALA A 45 8.44 -5.77 -9.43
CA ALA A 45 7.73 -6.35 -10.56
C ALA A 45 8.32 -5.91 -11.91
N ALA A 46 8.71 -4.64 -12.02
CA ALA A 46 9.39 -4.12 -13.20
C ALA A 46 10.76 -4.79 -13.42
N ARG A 47 11.55 -4.96 -12.35
CA ARG A 47 12.90 -5.54 -12.42
C ARG A 47 12.90 -7.01 -12.79
N TYR A 48 11.96 -7.79 -12.25
CA TYR A 48 11.91 -9.24 -12.41
C TYR A 48 10.80 -9.73 -13.35
N GLU A 49 10.14 -8.80 -14.07
CA GLU A 49 9.07 -9.08 -15.03
C GLU A 49 7.92 -9.89 -14.40
N VAL A 50 7.50 -9.53 -13.19
CA VAL A 50 6.43 -10.23 -12.45
C VAL A 50 5.07 -9.64 -12.80
N ASP A 51 4.16 -10.50 -13.26
CA ASP A 51 2.77 -10.14 -13.48
C ASP A 51 2.03 -9.93 -12.15
N LEU A 52 1.60 -8.69 -11.91
CA LEU A 52 0.84 -8.25 -10.75
C LEU A 52 -0.69 -8.22 -10.98
N THR A 53 -1.23 -8.79 -12.07
CA THR A 53 -2.67 -8.76 -12.36
C THR A 53 -3.53 -9.31 -11.22
N ALA A 54 -3.01 -10.30 -10.48
CA ALA A 54 -3.69 -10.89 -9.33
C ALA A 54 -3.38 -10.21 -7.99
N TYR A 55 -2.48 -9.22 -7.94
CA TYR A 55 -2.04 -8.56 -6.72
C TYR A 55 -3.13 -7.71 -6.10
N LEU A 56 -3.36 -7.88 -4.79
CA LEU A 56 -4.30 -7.10 -4.00
C LEU A 56 -3.56 -6.37 -2.88
N TRP A 57 -3.20 -5.11 -3.13
CA TRP A 57 -2.35 -4.30 -2.23
C TRP A 57 -2.85 -4.26 -0.78
N TYR A 58 -4.17 -4.20 -0.59
CA TYR A 58 -4.81 -4.06 0.73
C TYR A 58 -4.66 -5.30 1.62
N PHE A 59 -4.14 -6.41 1.10
CA PHE A 59 -3.72 -7.54 1.92
C PHE A 59 -2.30 -7.42 2.44
N HIS A 60 -1.47 -6.53 1.90
CA HIS A 60 -0.02 -6.53 2.15
C HIS A 60 0.46 -5.26 2.84
N ALA A 61 -0.15 -4.12 2.50
CA ALA A 61 0.19 -2.81 3.02
C ALA A 61 -1.06 -1.97 3.30
N ASP A 62 -0.86 -0.84 3.96
CA ASP A 62 -1.84 0.20 4.19
C ASP A 62 -1.87 1.23 3.04
N GLU A 63 -2.71 2.26 3.21
CA GLU A 63 -2.76 3.41 2.30
C GLU A 63 -1.91 4.54 2.88
N GLU A 64 -1.18 5.26 2.03
CA GLU A 64 -0.56 6.52 2.42
C GLU A 64 -1.54 7.69 2.34
N GLY A 65 -1.36 8.66 3.24
CA GLY A 65 -2.06 9.94 3.23
C GLY A 65 -3.14 10.10 4.30
N LEU A 66 -3.69 11.32 4.36
CA LEU A 66 -4.71 11.69 5.33
C LEU A 66 -6.10 11.23 4.86
N ASN A 67 -6.61 10.17 5.48
CA ASN A 67 -7.96 9.68 5.26
C ASN A 67 -8.83 9.91 6.51
N LEU A 68 -9.43 11.11 6.66
CA LEU A 68 -10.32 11.44 7.79
C LEU A 68 -11.58 10.55 7.81
N GLY A 69 -12.05 10.13 6.64
CA GLY A 69 -13.17 9.22 6.49
C GLY A 69 -12.91 7.84 7.06
N SER A 70 -11.64 7.43 7.20
CA SER A 70 -11.24 6.17 7.83
C SER A 70 -11.77 6.03 9.27
N TRP A 71 -12.02 7.15 9.96
CA TRP A 71 -12.58 7.17 11.32
C TRP A 71 -14.05 6.70 11.37
N PHE A 72 -14.79 6.86 10.27
CA PHE A 72 -16.20 6.47 10.18
C PHE A 72 -16.42 5.23 9.30
N PHE A 73 -15.55 5.04 8.31
CA PHE A 73 -15.64 3.96 7.33
C PHE A 73 -14.29 3.27 7.21
N LYS A 74 -14.20 2.00 7.62
CA LYS A 74 -12.93 1.27 7.53
C LYS A 74 -12.38 1.28 6.09
N PRO A 75 -11.11 1.59 5.88
CA PRO A 75 -10.47 1.45 4.56
C PRO A 75 -10.28 -0.04 4.22
N PRO A 76 -9.95 -0.39 2.96
CA PRO A 76 -9.83 -1.79 2.51
C PRO A 76 -8.88 -2.63 3.34
N TYR A 77 -7.68 -2.13 3.64
CA TYR A 77 -6.66 -2.87 4.41
C TYR A 77 -7.09 -3.17 5.84
N ALA A 78 -7.94 -2.33 6.44
CA ALA A 78 -8.50 -2.54 7.78
C ALA A 78 -9.68 -3.54 7.80
N ARG A 79 -10.06 -4.10 6.66
CA ARG A 79 -11.18 -5.07 6.52
C ARG A 79 -10.71 -6.50 6.28
N VAL A 80 -9.42 -6.70 6.04
CA VAL A 80 -8.86 -8.01 5.75
C VAL A 80 -7.76 -8.35 6.76
N LYS A 81 -7.43 -9.63 6.87
CA LYS A 81 -6.24 -10.04 7.61
C LYS A 81 -5.03 -9.86 6.69
N ARG A 82 -4.06 -9.08 7.15
CA ARG A 82 -2.80 -8.84 6.44
C ARG A 82 -2.06 -10.16 6.18
N ILE A 83 -1.44 -10.27 5.00
CA ILE A 83 -0.60 -11.36 4.52
C ILE A 83 0.81 -10.80 4.34
N PRO A 84 1.82 -11.33 5.03
CA PRO A 84 3.19 -10.87 4.90
C PRO A 84 3.73 -11.10 3.49
N VAL A 85 4.65 -10.24 3.07
CA VAL A 85 5.46 -10.44 1.88
C VAL A 85 6.89 -10.60 2.35
N THR A 86 7.53 -11.71 1.98
CA THR A 86 8.91 -12.00 2.37
C THR A 86 9.82 -12.10 1.14
N PRO A 87 11.14 -11.85 1.27
CA PRO A 87 12.10 -12.07 0.18
C PRO A 87 12.04 -13.47 -0.43
N LYS A 88 11.74 -14.49 0.36
CA LYS A 88 11.51 -15.86 -0.14
C LYS A 88 10.29 -15.96 -1.06
N MET A 89 9.18 -15.32 -0.68
CA MET A 89 7.99 -15.25 -1.55
C MET A 89 8.31 -14.53 -2.86
N LEU A 90 8.99 -13.39 -2.78
CA LEU A 90 9.43 -12.63 -3.94
C LEU A 90 10.36 -13.43 -4.85
N THR A 91 11.27 -14.24 -4.30
CA THR A 91 12.13 -15.13 -5.08
C THR A 91 11.30 -16.13 -5.90
N ASN A 92 10.22 -16.67 -5.32
CA ASN A 92 9.31 -17.57 -6.02
C ASN A 92 8.50 -16.83 -7.11
N PHE A 93 8.05 -15.60 -6.83
CA PHE A 93 7.33 -14.78 -7.80
C PHE A 93 8.21 -14.36 -8.96
N ALA A 94 9.47 -14.00 -8.70
CA ALA A 94 10.46 -13.65 -9.73
C ALA A 94 10.76 -14.85 -10.65
N ASN A 95 10.94 -16.04 -10.08
CA ASN A 95 11.19 -17.25 -10.86
C ASN A 95 9.96 -17.73 -11.65
N SER A 96 8.76 -17.54 -11.11
CA SER A 96 7.51 -17.89 -11.81
C SER A 96 6.96 -16.78 -12.71
N ARG A 97 7.54 -15.58 -12.62
CA ARG A 97 7.10 -14.33 -13.27
C ARG A 97 5.65 -13.95 -12.98
N LYS A 98 5.11 -14.40 -11.84
CA LYS A 98 3.70 -14.17 -11.47
C LYS A 98 3.55 -13.96 -9.97
N TRP A 99 2.64 -13.07 -9.60
CA TRP A 99 2.15 -12.96 -8.23
C TRP A 99 1.18 -14.11 -7.93
N THR A 100 1.64 -15.13 -7.20
CA THR A 100 0.86 -16.37 -6.97
C THR A 100 0.23 -16.48 -5.59
N VAL A 101 0.05 -15.36 -4.88
CA VAL A 101 -0.65 -15.35 -3.58
C VAL A 101 -2.10 -15.80 -3.78
N LYS A 102 -2.55 -16.73 -2.94
CA LYS A 102 -3.95 -17.14 -2.86
C LYS A 102 -4.63 -16.33 -1.77
N TYR A 103 -5.45 -15.38 -2.17
CA TYR A 103 -6.20 -14.56 -1.24
C TYR A 103 -7.42 -15.30 -0.69
N PRO A 104 -7.73 -15.15 0.62
CA PRO A 104 -8.98 -15.65 1.16
C PRO A 104 -10.17 -14.93 0.52
N GLU A 105 -11.35 -15.56 0.59
CA GLU A 105 -12.59 -14.86 0.24
C GLU A 105 -12.72 -13.60 1.10
N HIS A 106 -13.07 -12.50 0.45
CA HIS A 106 -13.22 -11.20 1.07
C HIS A 106 -14.24 -10.38 0.29
N HIS A 107 -14.91 -9.49 1.01
CA HIS A 107 -15.89 -8.59 0.42
C HIS A 107 -15.50 -7.16 0.78
N LEU A 108 -15.14 -6.38 -0.23
CA LEU A 108 -14.99 -4.95 -0.09
C LEU A 108 -16.32 -4.27 -0.49
N PRO A 109 -16.68 -3.15 0.16
CA PRO A 109 -17.80 -2.36 -0.30
C PRO A 109 -17.52 -1.86 -1.73
N GLU A 110 -18.53 -1.89 -2.60
CA GLU A 110 -18.41 -1.37 -3.98
C GLU A 110 -18.03 0.11 -4.04
N ARG A 111 -18.28 0.85 -2.94
CA ARG A 111 -17.99 2.28 -2.81
C ARG A 111 -17.04 2.56 -1.65
N ARG A 112 -16.06 3.40 -1.91
CA ARG A 112 -15.10 3.96 -0.94
C ARG A 112 -15.71 5.14 -0.18
N TYR A 113 -16.61 4.85 0.76
CA TYR A 113 -17.28 5.89 1.57
C TYR A 113 -16.32 6.73 2.41
N ASP A 114 -15.19 6.16 2.80
CA ASP A 114 -14.09 6.86 3.44
C ASP A 114 -13.54 7.99 2.54
N LEU A 115 -13.30 7.71 1.26
CA LEU A 115 -12.84 8.71 0.30
C LEU A 115 -13.93 9.73 -0.05
N LEU A 116 -15.18 9.30 -0.16
CA LEU A 116 -16.32 10.20 -0.38
C LEU A 116 -16.47 11.19 0.78
N PHE A 117 -16.29 10.72 2.03
CA PHE A 117 -16.32 11.58 3.20
C PHE A 117 -15.20 12.64 3.14
N ASN A 118 -13.95 12.25 2.81
CA ASN A 118 -12.85 13.19 2.64
C ASN A 118 -13.17 14.28 1.62
N GLN A 119 -13.72 13.89 0.47
CA GLN A 119 -14.11 14.84 -0.58
C GLN A 119 -15.15 15.84 -0.08
N ILE A 120 -16.18 15.39 0.64
CA ILE A 120 -17.21 16.27 1.22
C ILE A 120 -16.58 17.25 2.21
N VAL A 121 -15.72 16.78 3.12
CA VAL A 121 -15.03 17.63 4.10
C VAL A 121 -14.15 18.67 3.40
N SER A 122 -13.37 18.26 2.39
CA SER A 122 -12.52 19.17 1.60
C SER A 122 -13.34 20.25 0.90
N VAL A 123 -14.47 19.90 0.28
CA VAL A 123 -15.37 20.87 -0.37
C VAL A 123 -15.94 21.85 0.65
N ILE A 124 -16.42 21.38 1.80
CA ILE A 124 -16.94 22.26 2.86
C ILE A 124 -15.86 23.22 3.36
N MET A 125 -14.63 22.75 3.59
CA MET A 125 -13.52 23.60 4.02
C MET A 125 -13.22 24.70 3.01
N LEU A 126 -13.19 24.39 1.71
CA LEU A 126 -12.98 25.37 0.65
C LEU A 126 -14.13 26.39 0.57
N LEU A 127 -15.38 25.95 0.73
CA LEU A 127 -16.54 26.85 0.77
C LEU A 127 -16.49 27.80 1.97
N VAL A 128 -16.16 27.29 3.16
CA VAL A 128 -15.99 28.12 4.36
C VAL A 128 -14.88 29.13 4.16
N LEU A 129 -13.73 28.72 3.63
CA LEU A 129 -12.62 29.62 3.33
C LEU A 129 -13.02 30.71 2.33
N ALA A 130 -13.73 30.35 1.25
CA ALA A 130 -14.22 31.31 0.27
C ALA A 130 -15.17 32.33 0.88
N ILE A 131 -16.11 31.90 1.73
CA ILE A 131 -17.04 32.78 2.46
C ILE A 131 -16.26 33.75 3.37
N LEU A 132 -15.27 33.25 4.12
CA LEU A 132 -14.45 34.09 5.00
C LEU A 132 -13.64 35.13 4.22
N LEU A 133 -13.09 34.75 3.07
CA LEU A 133 -12.37 35.68 2.19
C LEU A 133 -13.31 36.73 1.60
N LEU A 134 -14.49 36.34 1.11
CA LEU A 134 -15.50 37.27 0.59
C LEU A 134 -15.91 38.28 1.68
N TYR A 135 -16.19 37.81 2.89
CA TYR A 135 -16.51 38.67 4.03
C TYR A 135 -15.36 39.63 4.36
N LYS A 136 -14.10 39.15 4.35
CA LYS A 136 -12.94 39.98 4.67
C LYS A 136 -12.67 41.08 3.65
N TYR A 137 -12.83 40.80 2.36
CA TYR A 137 -12.47 41.75 1.30
C TYR A 137 -13.62 42.64 0.88
N TRP A 138 -14.85 42.14 0.92
CA TRP A 138 -16.04 42.82 0.38
C TRP A 138 -17.16 43.05 1.41
N GLY A 139 -16.99 42.57 2.64
CA GLY A 139 -17.89 42.81 3.78
C GLY A 139 -17.41 43.89 4.73
#